data_AF-A0A345Z4P7-F1
#
_entry.id   AF-A0A345Z4P7-F1
#
_cell.length_a   1.000
_cell.length_b   1.000
_cell.length_c   1.000
_cell.angle_alpha   90.00
_cell.angle_beta   90.00
_cell.angle_gamma   90.00
#
_symmetry.space_group_name_H-M   'P 1'
#
loop_
_entity.id
_entity.type
_entity.pdbx_description
1 polymer ?
#
loop_
_entity_poly.entity_id
_entity_poly.type
_entity_poly.pdbx_seq_one_letter_code
_entity_poly.pdbx_strand_id
1 'polypeptide(L)'
;MPQKPYSQELKLLIIELYNKGFSASELAKDYDIKSGPQLIKLWVSMYNQSIKNAGNKLSCKGDYILKKDVSNKVLTDKIEELQKQLKKKDEEFLKLQIEKEFMEKCMPSCMNYSRQQVMMIQATREYKYKAFCLIYEIEFRKVLSIAKMCKIAKVSRSKYQKFKKDNLLLNNISKNDYKFNSSTLPIFQSKIKHDVIQLINEFFKENKISSGAKNIKLWIKSVFNIKVSVKTILKIMKDNEFKFQSPYRFKRSKILGRDLMEKTIRADLIENNFSANNCGEKIGIDGTVLKLLIDGKKVELLCEIAYDFYSRKVIGWKFGTSENAQIVLDVIKQVHKYCLKNSFNDAIIQSDRGRANASIIVKNFEEKQNNFIMSMSKAGFKHNAPTESMNGWIKTIFFKTCGIEFDSIENFENEFSKFVFAKNNLQNLRY
;
A
#
# COMPACT_ATOMS: atom_id res chain seq x y z
N MET A 1 81.74 -19.47 -35.52
CA MET A 1 81.16 -20.14 -36.72
C MET A 1 80.14 -19.21 -37.34
N PRO A 2 80.15 -18.97 -38.67
CA PRO A 2 79.06 -18.23 -39.31
C PRO A 2 77.75 -19.01 -39.09
N GLN A 3 76.73 -18.36 -38.51
CA GLN A 3 75.44 -19.01 -38.27
C GLN A 3 74.82 -19.41 -39.60
N LYS A 4 74.34 -20.67 -39.70
CA LYS A 4 73.54 -21.09 -40.85
C LYS A 4 72.30 -20.17 -40.93
N PRO A 5 71.97 -19.62 -42.11
CA PRO A 5 70.78 -18.79 -42.24
C PRO A 5 69.53 -19.61 -41.93
N TYR A 6 68.57 -19.01 -41.20
CA TYR A 6 67.26 -19.61 -40.96
C TYR A 6 66.57 -19.92 -42.30
N SER A 7 65.93 -21.09 -42.38
CA SER A 7 65.23 -21.54 -43.59
C SER A 7 64.09 -20.58 -43.97
N GLN A 8 63.78 -20.50 -45.26
CA GLN A 8 62.72 -19.62 -45.76
C GLN A 8 61.34 -20.03 -45.23
N GLU A 9 61.10 -21.33 -45.09
CA GLU A 9 59.87 -21.91 -44.52
C GLU A 9 59.66 -21.47 -43.07
N LEU A 10 60.72 -21.52 -42.25
CA LEU A 10 60.66 -21.08 -40.85
C LEU A 10 60.36 -19.58 -40.75
N LYS A 11 60.96 -18.76 -41.63
CA LYS A 11 60.69 -17.31 -41.65
C LYS A 11 59.23 -17.01 -41.99
N LEU A 12 58.66 -17.69 -42.99
CA LEU A 12 57.27 -17.51 -43.40
C LEU A 12 56.29 -17.95 -42.31
N LEU A 13 56.54 -19.09 -41.67
CA LEU A 13 55.75 -19.56 -40.53
C LEU A 13 55.74 -18.54 -39.38
N ILE A 14 56.90 -18.01 -39.01
CA ILE A 14 57.01 -17.02 -37.92
C ILE A 14 56.31 -15.70 -38.28
N ILE A 15 56.39 -15.25 -39.53
CA ILE A 15 55.65 -14.07 -40.00
C ILE A 15 54.14 -14.29 -39.92
N GLU A 16 53.66 -15.48 -40.28
CA GLU A 16 52.23 -15.81 -40.20
C GLU A 16 51.74 -15.81 -38.74
N LEU A 17 52.48 -16.43 -37.83
CA LEU A 17 52.16 -16.44 -36.41
C LEU A 17 52.19 -15.02 -35.82
N TYR A 18 53.19 -14.21 -36.18
CA TYR A 18 53.24 -12.81 -35.75
C TYR A 18 52.01 -12.01 -36.22
N ASN A 19 51.58 -12.20 -37.47
CA ASN A 19 50.37 -11.55 -38.00
C ASN A 19 49.06 -12.06 -37.37
N LYS A 20 49.06 -13.27 -36.78
CA LYS A 20 47.95 -13.80 -35.97
C LYS A 20 47.93 -13.24 -34.54
N GLY A 21 48.90 -12.42 -34.15
CA GLY A 21 48.91 -11.66 -32.90
C GLY A 21 49.87 -12.18 -31.82
N PHE A 22 50.68 -13.20 -32.11
CA PHE A 22 51.71 -13.68 -31.18
C PHE A 22 52.87 -12.67 -31.05
N SER A 23 53.43 -12.52 -29.85
CA SER A 23 54.48 -11.52 -29.64
C SER A 23 55.82 -11.98 -30.23
N ALA A 24 56.59 -11.04 -30.78
CA ALA A 24 57.93 -11.35 -31.32
C ALA A 24 58.87 -11.92 -30.25
N SER A 25 58.70 -11.55 -28.98
CA SER A 25 59.55 -12.03 -27.88
C SER A 25 59.26 -13.50 -27.55
N GLU A 26 57.99 -13.91 -27.56
CA GLU A 26 57.58 -15.31 -27.40
C GLU A 26 58.07 -16.15 -28.58
N LEU A 27 57.81 -15.70 -29.81
CA LEU A 27 58.24 -16.42 -31.01
C LEU A 27 59.76 -16.56 -31.11
N ALA A 28 60.53 -15.56 -30.68
CA ALA A 28 61.99 -15.67 -30.67
C ALA A 28 62.50 -16.72 -29.68
N LYS A 29 61.79 -16.90 -28.56
CA LYS A 29 62.13 -17.91 -27.54
C LYS A 29 61.72 -19.31 -27.99
N ASP A 30 60.49 -19.46 -28.50
CA ASP A 30 59.90 -20.75 -28.85
C ASP A 30 60.59 -21.41 -30.05
N TYR A 31 61.14 -20.61 -30.96
CA TYR A 31 61.84 -21.08 -32.16
C TYR A 31 63.37 -20.91 -32.10
N ASP A 32 63.93 -20.67 -30.91
CA ASP A 32 65.39 -20.47 -30.66
C ASP A 32 66.05 -19.46 -31.63
N ILE A 33 65.38 -18.32 -31.86
CA ILE A 33 65.89 -17.26 -32.71
C ILE A 33 66.93 -16.45 -31.93
N LYS A 34 68.20 -16.81 -32.10
CA LYS A 34 69.34 -16.27 -31.34
C LYS A 34 69.50 -14.75 -31.42
N SER A 35 69.02 -14.12 -32.48
CA SER A 35 69.08 -12.66 -32.65
C SER A 35 67.89 -11.92 -32.03
N GLY A 36 66.96 -12.64 -31.40
CA GLY A 36 65.86 -12.08 -30.64
C GLY A 36 64.71 -11.49 -31.48
N PRO A 37 63.77 -10.80 -30.82
CA PRO A 37 62.53 -10.30 -31.43
C PRO A 37 62.75 -9.25 -32.54
N GLN A 38 63.90 -8.57 -32.54
CA GLN A 38 64.25 -7.56 -33.54
C GLN A 38 64.38 -8.18 -34.95
N LEU A 39 64.94 -9.39 -35.04
CA LEU A 39 65.10 -10.08 -36.32
C LEU A 39 63.74 -10.47 -36.94
N ILE A 40 62.80 -10.89 -36.10
CA ILE A 40 61.42 -11.23 -36.53
C ILE A 40 60.72 -9.98 -37.09
N LYS A 41 60.83 -8.83 -36.40
CA LYS A 41 60.27 -7.55 -36.89
C LYS A 41 60.88 -7.13 -38.23
N LEU A 42 62.18 -7.38 -38.42
CA LEU A 42 62.86 -7.11 -39.69
C LEU A 42 62.29 -7.98 -40.82
N TRP A 43 62.08 -9.28 -40.57
CA TRP A 43 61.48 -10.19 -41.55
C TRP A 43 60.07 -9.77 -41.96
N VAL A 44 59.23 -9.40 -40.99
CA VAL A 44 57.88 -8.88 -41.26
C VAL A 44 57.91 -7.60 -42.09
N SER A 45 58.82 -6.67 -41.77
CA SER A 45 59.00 -5.42 -42.51
C SER A 45 59.42 -5.67 -43.97
N MET A 46 60.43 -6.51 -44.18
CA MET A 46 60.92 -6.88 -45.51
C MET A 46 59.84 -7.60 -46.34
N TYR A 47 59.08 -8.50 -45.71
CA TYR A 47 57.98 -9.21 -46.36
C TYR A 47 56.87 -8.25 -46.79
N ASN A 48 56.43 -7.35 -45.91
CA ASN A 48 55.43 -6.34 -46.25
C ASN A 48 55.91 -5.37 -47.34
N GLN A 49 57.21 -5.04 -47.36
CA GLN A 49 57.80 -4.20 -48.40
C GLN A 49 57.88 -4.94 -49.75
N SER A 50 58.17 -6.24 -49.76
CA SER A 50 58.11 -7.05 -50.98
C SER A 50 56.69 -7.15 -51.55
N ILE A 51 55.66 -7.26 -50.70
CA ILE A 51 54.26 -7.24 -51.14
C ILE A 51 53.89 -5.87 -51.73
N LYS A 52 54.30 -4.77 -51.09
CA LYS A 52 54.08 -3.41 -51.62
C LYS A 52 54.79 -3.18 -52.96
N ASN A 53 56.02 -3.67 -53.10
CA ASN A 53 56.81 -3.51 -54.32
C ASN A 53 56.32 -4.42 -55.45
N ALA A 54 55.83 -5.63 -55.14
CA ALA A 54 55.17 -6.51 -56.11
C ALA A 54 53.85 -5.91 -56.62
N GLY A 55 53.14 -5.14 -55.78
CA GLY A 55 51.94 -4.40 -56.18
C GLY A 55 52.20 -3.24 -57.15
N ASN A 56 53.44 -2.74 -57.26
CA ASN A 56 53.79 -1.58 -58.08
C ASN A 56 54.42 -1.93 -59.46
N LYS A 57 54.57 -3.22 -59.81
CA LYS A 57 55.19 -3.66 -61.07
C LYS A 57 54.25 -4.57 -61.88
N LEU A 58 53.11 -4.04 -62.31
CA LEU A 58 52.36 -4.52 -63.47
C LEU A 58 51.59 -3.35 -64.08
N SER A 59 52.20 -2.70 -65.08
CA SER A 59 51.50 -1.84 -66.03
C SER A 59 50.60 -2.71 -66.93
N CYS A 60 49.58 -2.08 -67.53
CA CYS A 60 48.55 -2.60 -68.45
C CYS A 60 47.22 -2.98 -67.78
N LYS A 61 46.34 -1.99 -67.54
CA LYS A 61 44.85 -2.03 -67.73
C LYS A 61 44.18 -0.79 -67.09
N GLY A 62 44.11 0.30 -67.85
CA GLY A 62 43.40 1.53 -67.46
C GLY A 62 41.89 1.34 -67.20
N ASP A 63 41.25 0.32 -67.76
CA ASP A 63 39.81 0.09 -67.59
C ASP A 63 39.45 -0.69 -66.32
N TYR A 64 40.38 -1.47 -65.76
CA TYR A 64 40.13 -2.22 -64.53
C TYR A 64 40.25 -1.34 -63.29
N ILE A 65 41.13 -0.33 -63.31
CA ILE A 65 41.31 0.61 -62.18
C ILE A 65 40.11 1.54 -62.06
N LEU A 66 39.59 2.11 -63.16
CA LEU A 66 38.36 2.89 -63.14
C LEU A 66 37.15 2.08 -62.66
N LYS A 67 37.00 0.81 -63.09
CA LYS A 67 35.94 -0.06 -62.57
C LYS A 67 36.14 -0.44 -61.10
N LYS A 68 37.38 -0.60 -60.61
CA LYS A 68 37.68 -0.88 -59.20
C LYS A 68 37.52 0.34 -58.32
N ASP A 69 37.83 1.55 -58.81
CA ASP A 69 37.61 2.82 -58.10
C ASP A 69 36.14 3.22 -58.09
N VAL A 70 35.40 3.01 -59.18
CA VAL A 70 33.94 3.16 -59.20
C VAL A 70 33.28 2.08 -58.33
N SER A 71 33.73 0.82 -58.38
CA SER A 71 33.20 -0.25 -57.50
C SER A 71 33.56 -0.02 -56.04
N ASN A 72 34.75 0.51 -55.71
CA ASN A 72 35.13 0.88 -54.35
C ASN A 72 34.31 2.08 -53.87
N LYS A 73 34.08 3.07 -54.72
CA LYS A 73 33.20 4.22 -54.42
C LYS A 73 31.75 3.78 -54.19
N VAL A 74 31.21 2.93 -55.06
CA VAL A 74 29.88 2.34 -54.91
C VAL A 74 29.79 1.48 -53.64
N LEU A 75 30.84 0.73 -53.30
CA LEU A 75 30.91 -0.04 -52.05
C LEU A 75 31.01 0.88 -50.83
N THR A 76 31.79 1.96 -50.86
CA THR A 76 31.85 2.95 -49.77
C THR A 76 30.52 3.67 -49.61
N ASP A 77 29.87 4.08 -50.71
CA ASP A 77 28.56 4.71 -50.69
C ASP A 77 27.51 3.73 -50.13
N LYS A 78 27.62 2.44 -50.47
CA LYS A 78 26.75 1.39 -49.92
C LYS A 78 27.02 1.11 -48.45
N ILE A 79 28.29 1.12 -48.01
CA ILE A 79 28.66 0.99 -46.60
C ILE A 79 28.14 2.19 -45.82
N GLU A 80 28.27 3.42 -46.33
CA GLU A 80 27.68 4.61 -45.71
C GLU A 80 26.15 4.52 -45.64
N GLU A 81 25.51 4.03 -46.69
CA GLU A 81 24.07 3.84 -46.72
C GLU A 81 23.62 2.78 -45.71
N LEU A 82 24.32 1.64 -45.64
CA LEU A 82 24.06 0.59 -44.65
C LEU A 82 24.32 1.08 -43.22
N GLN A 83 25.36 1.87 -42.98
CA GLN A 83 25.61 2.51 -41.69
C GLN A 83 24.50 3.50 -41.33
N LYS A 84 24.00 4.28 -42.29
CA LYS A 84 22.82 5.16 -42.10
C LYS A 84 21.56 4.34 -41.78
N GLN A 85 21.35 3.20 -42.44
CA GLN A 85 20.23 2.30 -42.17
C GLN A 85 20.34 1.63 -40.80
N LEU A 86 21.54 1.16 -40.42
CA LEU A 86 21.81 0.56 -39.11
C LEU A 86 21.53 1.57 -37.99
N LYS A 87 22.06 2.80 -38.12
CA LYS A 87 21.82 3.89 -37.17
C LYS A 87 20.33 4.24 -37.05
N LYS A 88 19.57 4.20 -38.15
CA LYS A 88 18.11 4.39 -38.12
C LYS A 88 17.41 3.27 -37.36
N LYS A 89 17.80 2.00 -37.58
CA LYS A 89 17.25 0.85 -36.86
C LYS A 89 17.58 0.89 -35.37
N ASP A 90 18.81 1.27 -35.00
CA ASP A 90 19.21 1.44 -33.61
C ASP A 90 18.41 2.56 -32.91
N GLU A 91 18.20 3.70 -33.60
CA GLU A 91 17.32 4.77 -33.10
C GLU A 91 15.86 4.31 -32.92
N GLU A 92 15.35 3.47 -33.82
CA GLU A 92 13.98 2.95 -33.78
C GLU A 92 13.79 1.91 -32.67
N PHE A 93 14.73 0.97 -32.53
CA PHE A 93 14.74 -0.02 -31.46
C PHE A 93 14.75 0.66 -30.08
N LEU A 94 15.60 1.67 -29.92
CA LEU A 94 15.69 2.41 -28.67
C LEU A 94 14.44 3.26 -28.40
N LYS A 95 13.84 3.85 -29.43
CA LYS A 95 12.56 4.55 -29.30
C LYS A 95 11.49 3.61 -28.74
N LEU A 96 11.38 2.38 -29.25
CA LEU A 96 10.45 1.37 -28.74
C LEU A 96 10.74 0.97 -27.29
N GLN A 97 12.02 0.79 -26.95
CA GLN A 97 12.44 0.46 -25.59
C GLN A 97 12.06 1.57 -24.60
N ILE A 98 12.28 2.82 -24.98
CA ILE A 98 11.92 3.99 -24.18
C ILE A 98 10.39 4.13 -24.09
N GLU A 99 9.65 3.96 -25.19
CA GLU A 99 8.19 3.94 -25.19
C GLU A 99 7.63 2.91 -24.21
N LYS A 100 8.19 1.69 -24.21
CA LYS A 100 7.83 0.64 -23.26
C LYS A 100 8.15 1.03 -21.81
N GLU A 101 9.34 1.59 -21.55
CA GLU A 101 9.75 2.06 -20.22
C GLU A 101 8.83 3.20 -19.70
N PHE A 102 8.44 4.14 -20.58
CA PHE A 102 7.43 5.16 -20.26
C PHE A 102 6.08 4.54 -19.93
N MET A 103 5.62 3.59 -20.73
CA MET A 103 4.35 2.90 -20.48
C MET A 103 4.40 2.18 -19.13
N GLU A 104 5.37 1.29 -18.89
CA GLU A 104 5.45 0.51 -17.66
C GLU A 104 5.60 1.37 -16.40
N LYS A 105 6.44 2.42 -16.44
CA LYS A 105 6.71 3.27 -15.26
C LYS A 105 5.66 4.36 -15.03
N CYS A 106 5.02 4.88 -16.08
CA CYS A 106 4.02 5.95 -15.93
C CYS A 106 2.57 5.43 -15.91
N MET A 107 2.29 4.29 -16.54
CA MET A 107 0.95 3.70 -16.75
C MET A 107 1.05 2.16 -16.89
N PRO A 108 1.12 1.39 -15.78
CA PRO A 108 1.37 -0.06 -15.81
C PRO A 108 0.52 -0.79 -16.87
N SER A 109 1.18 -1.53 -17.76
CA SER A 109 0.58 -2.18 -18.93
C SER A 109 -0.45 -3.28 -18.61
N CYS A 110 -0.59 -3.65 -17.33
CA CYS A 110 -1.56 -4.64 -16.85
C CYS A 110 -3.02 -4.17 -16.85
N MET A 111 -3.29 -2.90 -17.19
CA MET A 111 -4.65 -2.38 -17.33
C MET A 111 -4.97 -2.10 -18.80
N ASN A 112 -5.99 -2.80 -19.34
CA ASN A 112 -6.52 -2.58 -20.69
C ASN A 112 -7.26 -1.23 -20.76
N TYR A 113 -6.52 -0.13 -20.84
CA TYR A 113 -7.09 1.21 -20.93
C TYR A 113 -7.60 1.51 -22.35
N SER A 114 -8.79 2.09 -22.44
CA SER A 114 -9.31 2.64 -23.69
C SER A 114 -8.47 3.86 -24.13
N ARG A 115 -8.51 4.18 -25.44
CA ARG A 115 -7.82 5.36 -25.99
C ARG A 115 -8.18 6.66 -25.26
N GLN A 116 -9.44 6.81 -24.85
CA GLN A 116 -9.91 7.96 -24.08
C GLN A 116 -9.30 8.00 -22.67
N GLN A 117 -9.23 6.86 -21.97
CA GLN A 117 -8.62 6.76 -20.65
C GLN A 117 -7.12 7.09 -20.70
N VAL A 118 -6.40 6.61 -21.71
CA VAL A 118 -4.97 6.96 -21.91
C VAL A 118 -4.80 8.47 -22.09
N MET A 119 -5.66 9.12 -22.88
CA MET A 119 -5.63 10.58 -23.05
C MET A 119 -5.90 11.33 -21.73
N MET A 120 -6.87 10.86 -20.93
CA MET A 120 -7.16 11.43 -19.62
C MET A 120 -5.99 11.29 -18.65
N ILE A 121 -5.34 10.12 -18.60
CA ILE A 121 -4.18 9.88 -17.74
C ILE A 121 -3.00 10.76 -18.17
N GLN A 122 -2.72 10.85 -19.47
CA GLN A 122 -1.66 11.70 -20.03
C GLN A 122 -1.88 13.19 -19.75
N ALA A 123 -3.14 13.61 -19.59
CA ALA A 123 -3.48 14.98 -19.23
C ALA A 123 -3.15 15.31 -17.75
N THR A 124 -3.06 14.31 -16.86
CA THR A 124 -2.83 14.52 -15.43
C THR A 124 -1.46 15.14 -15.13
N ARG A 125 -1.37 15.84 -13.99
CA ARG A 125 -0.10 16.42 -13.51
C ARG A 125 0.89 15.34 -13.07
N GLU A 126 0.38 14.25 -12.50
CA GLU A 126 1.19 13.12 -12.03
C GLU A 126 1.91 12.43 -13.19
N TYR A 127 1.19 12.11 -14.27
CA TYR A 127 1.80 11.54 -15.47
C TYR A 127 2.90 12.43 -16.01
N LYS A 128 2.62 13.74 -16.21
CA LYS A 128 3.60 14.70 -16.74
C LYS A 128 4.85 14.77 -15.88
N TYR A 129 4.71 14.69 -14.57
CA TYR A 129 5.82 14.74 -13.65
C TYR A 129 6.68 13.46 -13.68
N LYS A 130 6.05 12.29 -13.62
CA LYS A 130 6.76 10.99 -13.78
C LYS A 130 7.49 10.94 -15.13
N ALA A 131 6.83 11.44 -16.18
CA ALA A 131 7.43 11.55 -17.49
C ALA A 131 8.66 12.47 -17.50
N PHE A 132 8.61 13.65 -16.85
CA PHE A 132 9.78 14.53 -16.76
C PHE A 132 10.95 13.92 -15.99
N CYS A 133 10.67 13.19 -14.91
CA CYS A 133 11.71 12.45 -14.18
C CYS A 133 12.39 11.44 -15.09
N LEU A 134 11.60 10.61 -15.78
CA LEU A 134 12.14 9.58 -16.68
C LEU A 134 12.92 10.18 -17.87
N ILE A 135 12.46 11.32 -18.43
CA ILE A 135 13.24 12.04 -19.46
C ILE A 135 14.61 12.44 -18.89
N TYR A 136 14.66 12.93 -17.65
CA TYR A 136 15.91 13.31 -17.00
C TYR A 136 16.82 12.10 -16.74
N GLU A 137 16.28 10.95 -16.31
CA GLU A 137 17.03 9.69 -16.15
C GLU A 137 17.66 9.24 -17.47
N ILE A 138 16.88 9.28 -18.55
CA ILE A 138 17.33 8.84 -19.88
C ILE A 138 18.29 9.84 -20.51
N GLU A 139 18.22 11.14 -20.15
CA GLU A 139 19.17 12.16 -20.60
C GLU A 139 20.62 11.77 -20.25
N PHE A 140 20.87 11.08 -19.12
CA PHE A 140 22.18 10.53 -18.75
C PHE A 140 22.69 9.48 -19.75
N ARG A 141 21.78 8.70 -20.34
CA ARG A 141 22.13 7.68 -21.34
C ARG A 141 22.55 8.32 -22.69
N LYS A 142 22.25 9.61 -22.91
CA LYS A 142 22.60 10.43 -24.10
C LYS A 142 22.27 9.81 -25.47
N VAL A 143 21.22 8.98 -25.54
CA VAL A 143 20.89 8.25 -26.78
C VAL A 143 19.84 8.96 -27.65
N LEU A 144 18.99 9.83 -27.08
CA LEU A 144 17.99 10.62 -27.82
C LEU A 144 18.05 12.11 -27.47
N SER A 145 17.63 12.95 -28.42
CA SER A 145 17.44 14.37 -28.13
C SER A 145 16.23 14.59 -27.22
N ILE A 146 16.30 15.61 -26.35
CA ILE A 146 15.20 15.99 -25.44
C ILE A 146 13.89 16.22 -26.21
N ALA A 147 13.96 16.79 -27.42
CA ALA A 147 12.78 17.00 -28.27
C ALA A 147 12.10 15.67 -28.65
N LYS A 148 12.88 14.66 -29.05
CA LYS A 148 12.36 13.33 -29.38
C LYS A 148 11.74 12.67 -28.14
N MET A 149 12.43 12.73 -26.99
CA MET A 149 11.93 12.18 -25.72
C MET A 149 10.62 12.83 -25.26
N CYS A 150 10.50 14.16 -25.31
CA CYS A 150 9.26 14.86 -25.00
C CYS A 150 8.10 14.46 -25.92
N LYS A 151 8.37 14.25 -27.22
CA LYS A 151 7.37 13.81 -28.20
C LYS A 151 6.86 12.41 -27.89
N ILE A 152 7.76 11.48 -27.58
CA ILE A 152 7.46 10.10 -27.17
C ILE A 152 6.58 10.11 -25.90
N ALA A 153 7.01 10.86 -24.88
CA ALA A 153 6.29 10.97 -23.62
C ALA A 153 4.98 11.79 -23.70
N LYS A 154 4.69 12.41 -24.84
CA LYS A 154 3.56 13.32 -25.08
C LYS A 154 3.50 14.49 -24.08
N VAL A 155 4.65 15.09 -23.80
CA VAL A 155 4.79 16.26 -22.92
C VAL A 155 5.44 17.44 -23.65
N SER A 156 5.22 18.65 -23.14
CA SER A 156 5.78 19.86 -23.75
C SER A 156 7.24 20.08 -23.35
N ARG A 157 8.10 20.35 -24.34
CA ARG A 157 9.52 20.67 -24.12
C ARG A 157 9.72 21.90 -23.23
N SER A 158 8.94 22.96 -23.41
CA SER A 158 9.07 24.17 -22.59
C SER A 158 8.70 23.91 -21.13
N LYS A 159 7.70 23.04 -20.89
CA LYS A 159 7.34 22.61 -19.53
C LYS A 159 8.40 21.74 -18.88
N TYR A 160 9.06 20.87 -19.64
CA TYR A 160 10.21 20.09 -19.17
C TYR A 160 11.38 21.00 -18.76
N GLN A 161 11.73 21.98 -19.59
CA GLN A 161 12.79 22.95 -19.28
C GLN A 161 12.47 23.75 -18.01
N LYS A 162 11.21 24.18 -17.86
CA LYS A 162 10.73 24.81 -16.63
C LYS A 162 10.87 23.87 -15.43
N PHE A 163 10.51 22.60 -15.57
CA PHE A 163 10.68 21.59 -14.51
C PHE A 163 12.15 21.44 -14.08
N LYS A 164 13.11 21.37 -15.02
CA LYS A 164 14.55 21.34 -14.69
C LYS A 164 14.96 22.56 -13.88
N LYS A 165 14.55 23.75 -14.33
CA LYS A 165 14.84 25.02 -13.64
C LYS A 165 14.24 25.06 -12.23
N ASP A 166 12.96 24.75 -12.10
CA ASP A 166 12.22 24.81 -10.84
C ASP A 166 12.77 23.83 -9.78
N ASN A 167 13.43 22.74 -10.20
CA ASN A 167 14.02 21.74 -9.31
C ASN A 167 15.56 21.79 -9.29
N LEU A 168 16.18 22.86 -9.79
CA LEU A 168 17.63 23.08 -9.80
C LEU A 168 18.42 21.91 -10.43
N LEU A 169 17.85 21.26 -11.43
CA LEU A 169 18.48 20.12 -12.12
C LEU A 169 19.53 20.59 -13.13
N LEU A 170 20.61 19.82 -13.28
CA LEU A 170 21.71 20.12 -14.20
C LEU A 170 21.24 20.19 -15.66
N ASN A 171 21.62 21.26 -16.36
CA ASN A 171 21.26 21.47 -17.77
C ASN A 171 22.12 20.65 -18.73
N ASN A 172 23.41 20.48 -18.44
CA ASN A 172 24.38 19.80 -19.29
C ASN A 172 25.16 18.77 -18.47
N ILE A 173 24.79 17.50 -18.56
CA ILE A 173 25.47 16.41 -17.88
C ILE A 173 26.68 15.96 -18.73
N SER A 174 27.87 15.83 -18.14
CA SER A 174 29.08 15.37 -18.86
C SER A 174 29.02 13.86 -19.14
N LYS A 175 29.71 13.38 -20.19
CA LYS A 175 29.75 11.94 -20.56
C LYS A 175 30.34 11.04 -19.45
N ASN A 176 31.10 11.61 -18.52
CA ASN A 176 31.84 10.90 -17.49
C ASN A 176 31.26 11.04 -16.07
N ASP A 177 30.08 11.65 -15.89
CA ASP A 177 29.43 11.70 -14.59
C ASP A 177 28.58 10.44 -14.37
N TYR A 178 29.24 9.33 -14.01
CA TYR A 178 28.62 8.01 -13.84
C TYR A 178 27.70 7.88 -12.59
N LYS A 179 27.52 8.96 -11.83
CA LYS A 179 26.71 8.96 -10.59
C LYS A 179 25.34 9.58 -10.83
N PHE A 180 24.49 8.92 -11.61
CA PHE A 180 23.05 9.16 -11.49
C PHE A 180 22.58 8.56 -10.15
N ASN A 181 22.27 9.41 -9.19
CA ASN A 181 21.65 8.98 -7.94
C ASN A 181 20.15 9.24 -8.04
N SER A 182 19.34 8.18 -8.11
CA SER A 182 17.88 8.30 -8.19
C SER A 182 17.28 9.09 -7.01
N SER A 183 17.99 9.21 -5.89
CA SER A 183 17.57 10.01 -4.74
C SER A 183 17.63 11.53 -4.97
N THR A 184 18.26 12.03 -6.03
CA THR A 184 18.26 13.47 -6.38
C THR A 184 17.05 13.88 -7.20
N LEU A 185 16.26 12.91 -7.70
CA LEU A 185 15.03 13.24 -8.40
C LEU A 185 13.96 13.71 -7.42
N PRO A 186 13.27 14.82 -7.73
CA PRO A 186 12.21 15.30 -6.86
C PRO A 186 11.07 14.27 -6.90
N ILE A 187 10.56 13.90 -5.71
CA ILE A 187 9.43 12.98 -5.58
C ILE A 187 8.17 13.72 -6.02
N PHE A 188 7.29 13.10 -6.81
CA PHE A 188 6.00 13.72 -7.15
C PHE A 188 5.18 13.97 -5.89
N GLN A 189 5.30 15.19 -5.39
CA GLN A 189 4.38 15.74 -4.41
C GLN A 189 3.33 16.47 -5.24
N SER A 190 2.11 15.92 -5.30
CA SER A 190 0.97 16.70 -5.79
C SER A 190 1.04 18.05 -5.09
N LYS A 191 1.05 19.19 -5.82
CA LYS A 191 1.05 20.52 -5.20
C LYS A 191 -0.04 20.56 -4.13
N ILE A 192 0.36 20.35 -2.88
CA ILE A 192 -0.41 20.74 -1.72
C ILE A 192 -0.40 22.25 -1.86
N LYS A 193 -1.56 22.81 -2.21
CA LYS A 193 -1.71 24.24 -2.41
C LYS A 193 -1.13 24.91 -1.17
N HIS A 194 -0.06 25.68 -1.32
CA HIS A 194 0.46 26.54 -0.25
C HIS A 194 -0.69 27.37 0.35
N ASP A 195 -1.63 27.76 -0.50
CA ASP A 195 -2.92 28.38 -0.16
C ASP A 195 -3.70 27.57 0.89
N VAL A 196 -3.80 26.24 0.79
CA VAL A 196 -4.56 25.41 1.74
C VAL A 196 -3.88 25.36 3.11
N ILE A 197 -2.55 25.40 3.16
CA ILE A 197 -1.82 25.46 4.44
C ILE A 197 -2.10 26.80 5.13
N GLN A 198 -2.07 27.90 4.38
CA GLN A 198 -2.42 29.24 4.87
C GLN A 198 -3.89 29.31 5.34
N LEU A 199 -4.81 28.74 4.57
CA LEU A 199 -6.24 28.68 4.94
C LEU A 199 -6.48 27.86 6.20
N ILE A 200 -5.76 26.76 6.40
CA ILE A 200 -5.84 25.98 7.65
C ILE A 200 -5.32 26.80 8.83
N ASN A 201 -4.23 27.56 8.65
CA ASN A 201 -3.71 28.48 9.67
C ASN A 201 -4.72 29.58 10.02
N GLU A 202 -5.31 30.23 9.02
CA GLU A 202 -6.35 31.26 9.19
C GLU A 202 -7.56 30.70 9.92
N PHE A 203 -8.02 29.52 9.54
CA PHE A 203 -9.12 28.84 10.22
C PHE A 203 -8.84 28.68 11.73
N PHE A 204 -7.62 28.28 12.12
CA PHE A 204 -7.26 28.13 13.54
C PHE A 204 -7.15 29.47 14.28
N LYS A 205 -6.64 30.52 13.61
CA LYS A 205 -6.58 31.88 14.19
C LYS A 205 -7.97 32.45 14.45
N GLU A 206 -8.88 32.29 13.51
CA GLU A 206 -10.24 32.85 13.58
C GLU A 206 -11.15 32.08 14.53
N ASN A 207 -11.13 30.75 14.48
CA ASN A 207 -12.17 29.95 15.13
C ASN A 207 -11.83 29.55 16.57
N LYS A 208 -10.57 29.69 17.02
CA LYS A 208 -10.05 29.35 18.38
C LYS A 208 -10.54 28.01 18.98
N ILE A 209 -11.07 27.10 18.16
CA ILE A 209 -11.73 25.86 18.56
C ILE A 209 -11.13 24.69 17.77
N SER A 210 -10.83 23.60 18.48
CA SER A 210 -10.39 22.34 17.88
C SER A 210 -11.49 21.76 16.98
N SER A 211 -11.31 21.83 15.65
CA SER A 211 -12.28 21.32 14.67
C SER A 211 -11.69 20.27 13.72
N GLY A 212 -12.39 19.16 13.53
CA GLY A 212 -11.92 18.07 12.67
C GLY A 212 -11.82 18.46 11.18
N ALA A 213 -11.00 17.71 10.42
CA ALA A 213 -10.72 17.97 9.00
C ALA A 213 -11.95 18.07 8.08
N LYS A 214 -13.09 17.49 8.46
CA LYS A 214 -14.36 17.64 7.74
C LYS A 214 -14.91 19.07 7.83
N ASN A 215 -14.82 19.71 9.00
CA ASN A 215 -15.31 21.07 9.21
C ASN A 215 -14.41 22.08 8.50
N ILE A 216 -13.09 21.88 8.59
CA ILE A 216 -12.11 22.67 7.85
C ILE A 216 -12.38 22.60 6.34
N LYS A 217 -12.67 21.41 5.80
CA LYS A 217 -13.06 21.25 4.38
C LYS A 217 -14.31 22.07 4.04
N LEU A 218 -15.33 22.05 4.89
CA LEU A 218 -16.57 22.78 4.66
C LEU A 218 -16.31 24.28 4.66
N TRP A 219 -15.55 24.78 5.63
CA TRP A 219 -15.17 26.21 5.72
C TRP A 219 -14.34 26.67 4.51
N ILE A 220 -13.30 25.92 4.13
CA ILE A 220 -12.48 26.24 2.94
C ILE A 220 -13.35 26.31 1.68
N LYS A 221 -14.34 25.41 1.57
CA LYS A 221 -15.28 25.39 0.44
C LYS A 221 -16.25 26.58 0.51
N SER A 222 -16.81 26.90 1.68
CA SER A 222 -17.84 27.93 1.81
C SER A 222 -17.27 29.35 1.70
N VAL A 223 -16.10 29.61 2.29
CA VAL A 223 -15.52 30.95 2.37
C VAL A 223 -14.66 31.26 1.13
N PHE A 224 -13.92 30.28 0.61
CA PHE A 224 -12.95 30.50 -0.47
C PHE A 224 -13.30 29.78 -1.78
N ASN A 225 -14.43 29.05 -1.83
CA ASN A 225 -14.85 28.24 -2.97
C ASN A 225 -13.78 27.22 -3.46
N ILE A 226 -12.92 26.76 -2.55
CA ILE A 226 -11.84 25.81 -2.88
C ILE A 226 -12.26 24.38 -2.52
N LYS A 227 -12.16 23.48 -3.50
CA LYS A 227 -12.36 22.03 -3.26
C LYS A 227 -11.06 21.39 -2.80
N VAL A 228 -11.07 20.80 -1.60
CA VAL A 228 -9.97 20.03 -1.02
C VAL A 228 -10.51 18.73 -0.40
N SER A 229 -9.70 17.67 -0.44
CA SER A 229 -10.07 16.38 0.15
C SER A 229 -9.80 16.37 1.66
N VAL A 230 -10.61 15.63 2.43
CA VAL A 230 -10.40 15.45 3.88
C VAL A 230 -9.03 14.79 4.15
N LYS A 231 -8.61 13.83 3.31
CA LYS A 231 -7.30 13.18 3.41
C LYS A 231 -6.15 14.17 3.24
N THR A 232 -6.28 15.12 2.31
CA THR A 232 -5.29 16.18 2.08
C THR A 232 -5.17 17.09 3.30
N ILE A 233 -6.29 17.51 3.88
CA ILE A 233 -6.28 18.33 5.11
C ILE A 233 -5.62 17.55 6.25
N LEU A 234 -6.01 16.30 6.49
CA LEU A 234 -5.41 15.46 7.54
C LEU A 234 -3.88 15.31 7.37
N LYS A 235 -3.43 15.12 6.13
CA LYS A 235 -2.00 15.05 5.81
C LYS A 235 -1.30 16.37 6.14
N ILE A 236 -1.83 17.50 5.67
CA ILE A 236 -1.26 18.84 5.98
C ILE A 236 -1.19 19.07 7.49
N MET A 237 -2.25 18.73 8.21
CA MET A 237 -2.30 18.88 9.66
C MET A 237 -1.26 18.05 10.39
N LYS A 238 -1.04 16.82 9.93
CA LYS A 238 0.02 15.95 10.46
C LYS A 238 1.40 16.50 10.13
N ASP A 239 1.63 16.89 8.88
CA ASP A 239 2.94 17.30 8.37
C ASP A 239 3.40 18.67 8.91
N ASN A 240 2.47 19.53 9.35
CA ASN A 240 2.75 20.87 9.88
C ASN A 240 2.51 20.98 11.40
N GLU A 241 2.41 19.86 12.10
CA GLU A 241 2.14 19.80 13.55
C GLU A 241 0.97 20.67 14.04
N PHE A 242 -0.12 20.75 13.27
CA PHE A 242 -1.35 21.39 13.76
C PHE A 242 -1.97 20.52 14.87
N LYS A 243 -1.49 20.73 16.10
CA LYS A 243 -1.95 20.03 17.29
C LYS A 243 -3.25 20.68 17.77
N PHE A 244 -4.30 19.88 17.81
CA PHE A 244 -5.53 20.26 18.48
C PHE A 244 -5.27 20.41 19.98
N GLN A 245 -5.54 21.58 20.55
CA GLN A 245 -5.86 21.62 21.97
C GLN A 245 -7.19 20.89 22.13
N SER A 246 -7.13 19.65 22.62
CA SER A 246 -8.34 18.96 23.07
C SER A 246 -9.02 19.89 24.08
N PRO A 247 -10.34 20.18 23.96
CA PRO A 247 -11.02 20.94 25.00
C PRO A 247 -10.72 20.25 26.32
N TYR A 248 -10.20 21.01 27.29
CA TYR A 248 -9.87 20.51 28.61
C TYR A 248 -11.12 19.83 29.17
N ARG A 249 -11.17 18.49 29.07
CA ARG A 249 -12.26 17.73 29.68
C ARG A 249 -11.96 17.78 31.16
N PHE A 250 -12.73 18.56 31.90
CA PHE A 250 -12.78 18.42 33.35
C PHE A 250 -12.89 16.92 33.65
N LYS A 251 -11.85 16.34 34.26
CA LYS A 251 -11.97 14.98 34.81
C LYS A 251 -13.17 15.07 35.74
N ARG A 252 -14.26 14.37 35.42
CA ARG A 252 -15.37 14.19 36.37
C ARG A 252 -14.72 13.82 37.70
N SER A 253 -14.99 14.64 38.71
CA SER A 253 -14.42 14.49 40.03
C SER A 253 -14.55 13.04 40.47
N LYS A 254 -13.48 12.50 41.05
CA LYS A 254 -13.44 11.17 41.66
C LYS A 254 -14.37 11.19 42.89
N ILE A 255 -15.68 11.25 42.70
CA ILE A 255 -16.65 11.32 43.80
C ILE A 255 -17.09 9.89 44.12
N LEU A 256 -16.53 9.38 45.22
CA LEU A 256 -17.12 8.49 46.25
C LEU A 256 -17.74 7.13 45.86
N GLY A 257 -17.95 6.81 44.59
CA GLY A 257 -18.56 5.54 44.15
C GLY A 257 -17.59 4.49 43.59
N ARG A 258 -16.31 4.82 43.41
CA ARG A 258 -15.31 3.92 42.80
C ARG A 258 -14.81 2.86 43.78
N ASP A 259 -14.61 3.23 45.04
CA ASP A 259 -14.01 2.35 46.06
C ASP A 259 -14.96 1.22 46.50
N LEU A 260 -16.28 1.46 46.48
CA LEU A 260 -17.29 0.40 46.67
C LEU A 260 -17.36 -0.55 45.48
N MET A 261 -17.18 -0.03 44.27
CA MET A 261 -17.15 -0.80 43.02
C MET A 261 -15.93 -1.71 42.93
N GLU A 262 -14.76 -1.24 43.37
CA GLU A 262 -13.53 -2.06 43.35
C GLU A 262 -13.69 -3.38 44.12
N LYS A 263 -14.49 -3.40 45.19
CA LYS A 263 -14.75 -4.61 45.99
C LYS A 263 -15.75 -5.58 45.35
N THR A 264 -16.56 -5.12 44.40
CA THR A 264 -17.60 -5.91 43.72
C THR A 264 -17.21 -6.28 42.28
N ILE A 265 -16.22 -5.61 41.70
CA ILE A 265 -15.66 -5.96 40.39
C ILE A 265 -15.07 -7.37 40.41
N ARG A 266 -15.24 -8.10 39.31
CA ARG A 266 -14.63 -9.41 39.06
C ARG A 266 -13.51 -9.32 38.03
N ALA A 267 -12.65 -10.33 38.06
CA ALA A 267 -11.64 -10.50 37.02
C ALA A 267 -12.32 -10.73 35.66
N ASP A 268 -11.61 -10.39 34.59
CA ASP A 268 -12.02 -10.75 33.23
C ASP A 268 -11.49 -12.15 32.94
N LEU A 269 -12.34 -13.15 33.04
CA LEU A 269 -12.01 -14.57 32.82
C LEU A 269 -12.13 -14.96 31.35
N ILE A 270 -12.81 -14.15 30.53
CA ILE A 270 -12.99 -14.43 29.10
C ILE A 270 -11.80 -13.91 28.28
N GLU A 271 -11.29 -12.70 28.55
CA GLU A 271 -10.13 -12.12 27.84
C GLU A 271 -10.20 -12.21 26.28
N ASN A 272 -11.41 -12.09 25.71
CA ASN A 272 -11.77 -12.32 24.28
C ASN A 272 -11.93 -13.76 23.80
N ASN A 273 -11.80 -14.77 24.65
CA ASN A 273 -12.06 -16.15 24.29
C ASN A 273 -13.54 -16.54 24.50
N PHE A 274 -14.37 -16.23 23.49
CA PHE A 274 -15.81 -16.50 23.50
C PHE A 274 -16.20 -17.93 23.10
N SER A 275 -15.25 -18.80 22.72
CA SER A 275 -15.59 -20.18 22.37
C SER A 275 -15.98 -20.96 23.63
N ALA A 276 -17.11 -21.64 23.56
CA ALA A 276 -17.57 -22.60 24.56
C ALA A 276 -17.71 -23.96 23.88
N ASN A 277 -17.58 -25.03 24.66
CA ASN A 277 -17.73 -26.41 24.23
C ASN A 277 -19.08 -27.02 24.65
N ASN A 278 -19.73 -26.43 25.67
CA ASN A 278 -21.00 -26.92 26.20
C ASN A 278 -22.03 -25.81 26.38
N CYS A 279 -23.32 -26.17 26.32
CA CYS A 279 -24.42 -25.29 26.71
C CYS A 279 -24.23 -24.83 28.16
N GLY A 280 -24.35 -23.52 28.39
CA GLY A 280 -24.24 -22.93 29.73
C GLY A 280 -22.80 -22.75 30.24
N GLU A 281 -21.78 -23.06 29.45
CA GLU A 281 -20.37 -22.87 29.84
C GLU A 281 -19.97 -21.39 29.88
N LYS A 282 -20.26 -20.66 28.80
CA LYS A 282 -19.98 -19.22 28.70
C LYS A 282 -21.23 -18.50 28.25
N ILE A 283 -21.66 -17.56 29.07
CA ILE A 283 -22.87 -16.78 28.87
C ILE A 283 -22.48 -15.31 28.92
N GLY A 284 -23.01 -14.52 28.01
CA GLY A 284 -22.89 -13.07 28.09
C GLY A 284 -24.21 -12.44 28.52
N ILE A 285 -24.13 -11.42 29.36
CA ILE A 285 -25.24 -10.55 29.74
C ILE A 285 -24.93 -9.12 29.30
N ASP A 286 -25.93 -8.44 28.75
CA ASP A 286 -25.78 -7.04 28.32
C ASP A 286 -27.13 -6.32 28.30
N GLY A 287 -27.10 -5.08 28.80
CA GLY A 287 -28.24 -4.19 28.86
C GLY A 287 -28.40 -3.38 27.58
N THR A 288 -29.63 -3.26 27.09
CA THR A 288 -29.91 -2.53 25.85
C THR A 288 -31.25 -1.81 25.90
N VAL A 289 -31.31 -0.59 25.35
CA VAL A 289 -32.55 0.20 25.32
C VAL A 289 -33.33 -0.05 24.04
N LEU A 290 -34.60 -0.43 24.19
CA LEU A 290 -35.60 -0.55 23.14
C LEU A 290 -36.45 0.72 23.12
N LYS A 291 -36.66 1.29 21.93
CA LYS A 291 -37.46 2.51 21.74
C LYS A 291 -38.77 2.12 21.08
N LEU A 292 -39.87 2.34 21.79
CA LEU A 292 -41.19 1.84 21.46
C LEU A 292 -42.21 2.98 21.42
N LEU A 293 -43.34 2.70 20.81
CA LEU A 293 -44.56 3.47 20.92
C LEU A 293 -45.59 2.60 21.66
N ILE A 294 -45.93 2.97 22.88
CA ILE A 294 -46.96 2.31 23.68
C ILE A 294 -48.16 3.23 23.74
N ASP A 295 -49.30 2.80 23.22
CA ASP A 295 -50.52 3.62 23.14
C ASP A 295 -50.23 5.01 22.54
N GLY A 296 -49.50 5.02 21.41
CA GLY A 296 -49.07 6.24 20.70
C GLY A 296 -48.00 7.09 21.41
N LYS A 297 -47.52 6.70 22.60
CA LYS A 297 -46.52 7.45 23.38
C LYS A 297 -45.14 6.83 23.27
N LYS A 298 -44.11 7.68 23.12
CA LYS A 298 -42.72 7.24 23.10
C LYS A 298 -42.30 6.72 24.48
N VAL A 299 -41.86 5.47 24.51
CA VAL A 299 -41.34 4.80 25.70
C VAL A 299 -39.95 4.23 25.39
N GLU A 300 -39.01 4.43 26.31
CA GLU A 300 -37.71 3.76 26.28
C GLU A 300 -37.70 2.68 27.37
N LEU A 301 -37.50 1.44 26.97
CA LEU A 301 -37.50 0.29 27.86
C LEU A 301 -36.11 -0.35 27.84
N LEU A 302 -35.49 -0.46 29.01
CA LEU A 302 -34.27 -1.22 29.19
C LEU A 302 -34.62 -2.71 29.10
N CYS A 303 -33.81 -3.47 28.37
CA CYS A 303 -33.84 -4.92 28.33
C CYS A 303 -32.45 -5.44 28.71
N GLU A 304 -32.34 -6.12 29.84
CA GLU A 304 -31.16 -6.92 30.16
C GLU A 304 -31.36 -8.29 29.52
N ILE A 305 -30.39 -8.76 28.73
CA ILE A 305 -30.49 -10.01 27.97
C ILE A 305 -29.32 -10.92 28.32
N ALA A 306 -29.59 -12.21 28.51
CA ALA A 306 -28.59 -13.26 28.64
C ALA A 306 -28.55 -14.15 27.39
N TYR A 307 -27.33 -14.40 26.91
CA TYR A 307 -27.04 -15.11 25.67
C TYR A 307 -26.00 -16.21 25.90
N ASP A 308 -26.34 -17.46 25.60
CA ASP A 308 -25.41 -18.58 25.66
C ASP A 308 -24.53 -18.61 24.40
N PHE A 309 -23.21 -18.55 24.59
CA PHE A 309 -22.25 -18.46 23.50
C PHE A 309 -22.12 -19.75 22.68
N TYR A 310 -22.41 -20.91 23.29
CA TYR A 310 -22.40 -22.21 22.60
C TYR A 310 -23.68 -22.41 21.80
N SER A 311 -24.82 -22.47 22.48
CA SER A 311 -26.11 -22.78 21.83
C SER A 311 -26.66 -21.64 20.99
N ARG A 312 -26.09 -20.43 21.11
CA ARG A 312 -26.54 -19.19 20.44
C ARG A 312 -27.99 -18.83 20.79
N LYS A 313 -28.48 -19.27 21.96
CA LYS A 313 -29.84 -19.02 22.45
C LYS A 313 -29.88 -17.80 23.37
N VAL A 314 -31.02 -17.11 23.36
CA VAL A 314 -31.36 -16.17 24.43
C VAL A 314 -31.91 -16.99 25.58
N ILE A 315 -31.27 -16.95 26.74
CA ILE A 315 -31.59 -17.85 27.86
C ILE A 315 -32.22 -17.13 29.05
N GLY A 316 -32.25 -15.80 29.01
CA GLY A 316 -32.96 -14.99 29.99
C GLY A 316 -33.07 -13.55 29.51
N TRP A 317 -34.11 -12.87 29.96
CA TRP A 317 -34.26 -11.43 29.75
C TRP A 317 -35.13 -10.83 30.84
N LYS A 318 -34.98 -9.52 31.06
CA LYS A 318 -35.87 -8.76 31.92
C LYS A 318 -35.95 -7.32 31.45
N PHE A 319 -37.16 -6.80 31.42
CA PHE A 319 -37.41 -5.40 31.10
C PHE A 319 -37.50 -4.52 32.34
N GLY A 320 -37.18 -3.24 32.17
CA GLY A 320 -37.43 -2.23 33.17
C GLY A 320 -37.35 -0.81 32.60
N THR A 321 -37.82 0.15 33.39
CA THR A 321 -37.85 1.57 33.01
C THR A 321 -36.52 2.29 33.24
N SER A 322 -35.60 1.67 33.99
CA SER A 322 -34.26 2.19 34.27
C SER A 322 -33.28 1.06 34.56
N GLU A 323 -31.98 1.32 34.38
CA GLU A 323 -30.93 0.37 34.74
C GLU A 323 -30.90 0.17 36.27
N ASN A 324 -31.13 -1.08 36.69
CA ASN A 324 -31.19 -1.45 38.10
C ASN A 324 -30.50 -2.81 38.31
N ALA A 325 -29.68 -2.91 39.35
CA ALA A 325 -29.05 -4.15 39.78
C ALA A 325 -30.06 -5.30 39.97
N GLN A 326 -31.31 -5.00 40.36
CA GLN A 326 -32.35 -6.01 40.53
C GLN A 326 -32.72 -6.68 39.19
N ILE A 327 -32.75 -5.92 38.09
CA ILE A 327 -33.03 -6.45 36.75
C ILE A 327 -31.92 -7.42 36.34
N VAL A 328 -30.66 -7.02 36.55
CA VAL A 328 -29.49 -7.87 36.30
C VAL A 328 -29.56 -9.14 37.14
N LEU A 329 -29.84 -9.03 38.43
CA LEU A 329 -29.96 -10.18 39.33
C LEU A 329 -31.06 -11.15 38.87
N ASP A 330 -32.21 -10.63 38.42
CA ASP A 330 -33.31 -11.48 37.94
C ASP A 330 -32.95 -12.21 36.64
N VAL A 331 -32.17 -11.59 35.75
CA VAL A 331 -31.60 -12.27 34.58
C VAL A 331 -30.57 -13.32 34.99
N ILE A 332 -29.67 -13.02 35.93
CA ILE A 332 -28.68 -13.99 36.45
C ILE A 332 -29.40 -15.20 37.09
N LYS A 333 -30.53 -15.01 37.79
CA LYS A 333 -31.34 -16.12 38.30
C LYS A 333 -31.92 -16.99 37.19
N GLN A 334 -32.32 -16.41 36.05
CA GLN A 334 -32.78 -17.18 34.89
C GLN A 334 -31.63 -17.98 34.28
N VAL A 335 -30.45 -17.36 34.15
CA VAL A 335 -29.22 -18.02 33.70
C VAL A 335 -28.85 -19.18 34.61
N HIS A 336 -28.84 -18.97 35.93
CA HIS A 336 -28.55 -20.01 36.92
C HIS A 336 -29.49 -21.21 36.76
N LYS A 337 -30.81 -20.97 36.64
CA LYS A 337 -31.80 -22.04 36.36
C LYS A 337 -31.51 -22.77 35.04
N TYR A 338 -31.11 -22.03 34.01
CA TYR A 338 -30.74 -22.60 32.71
C TYR A 338 -29.49 -23.51 32.83
N CYS A 339 -28.44 -23.07 33.51
CA CYS A 339 -27.23 -23.87 33.73
C CYS A 339 -27.55 -25.17 34.50
N LEU A 340 -28.34 -25.09 35.57
CA LEU A 340 -28.78 -26.26 36.33
C LEU A 340 -29.54 -27.27 35.45
N LYS A 341 -30.46 -26.78 34.61
CA LYS A 341 -31.21 -27.64 33.68
C LYS A 341 -30.31 -28.37 32.67
N ASN A 342 -29.20 -27.75 32.28
CA ASN A 342 -28.23 -28.34 31.37
C ASN A 342 -27.09 -29.08 32.09
N SER A 343 -27.22 -29.29 33.41
CA SER A 343 -26.20 -29.96 34.25
C SER A 343 -24.81 -29.32 34.15
N PHE A 344 -24.74 -28.01 33.88
CA PHE A 344 -23.47 -27.29 33.81
C PHE A 344 -23.21 -26.59 35.14
N ASN A 345 -22.15 -27.03 35.82
CA ASN A 345 -21.60 -26.39 37.01
C ASN A 345 -20.35 -25.61 36.56
N ASP A 346 -20.11 -24.45 37.17
CA ASP A 346 -18.99 -23.54 36.88
C ASP A 346 -19.19 -22.65 35.63
N ALA A 347 -20.43 -22.23 35.37
CA ALA A 347 -20.72 -21.31 34.27
C ALA A 347 -19.99 -19.97 34.43
N ILE A 348 -19.43 -19.44 33.34
CA ILE A 348 -18.83 -18.10 33.32
C ILE A 348 -19.85 -17.12 32.73
N ILE A 349 -20.30 -16.16 33.55
CA ILE A 349 -21.23 -15.11 33.13
C ILE A 349 -20.46 -13.81 32.88
N GLN A 350 -20.32 -13.42 31.62
CA GLN A 350 -19.60 -12.23 31.17
C GLN A 350 -20.50 -11.00 31.12
N SER A 351 -20.07 -9.90 31.75
CA SER A 351 -20.69 -8.59 31.64
C SER A 351 -19.65 -7.48 31.43
N ASP A 352 -20.13 -6.23 31.32
CA ASP A 352 -19.29 -5.06 31.52
C ASP A 352 -19.11 -4.74 33.02
N ARG A 353 -18.44 -3.62 33.33
CA ARG A 353 -18.26 -3.09 34.70
C ARG A 353 -19.31 -2.03 35.05
N GLY A 354 -20.49 -2.10 34.44
CA GLY A 354 -21.63 -1.23 34.75
C GLY A 354 -22.03 -1.31 36.22
N ARG A 355 -22.69 -0.27 36.74
CA ARG A 355 -23.06 -0.19 38.17
C ARG A 355 -24.03 -1.28 38.60
N ALA A 356 -24.96 -1.67 37.73
CA ALA A 356 -25.90 -2.74 38.02
C ALA A 356 -25.19 -4.10 38.09
N ASN A 357 -24.27 -4.36 37.16
CA ASN A 357 -23.48 -5.60 37.07
C ASN A 357 -22.49 -5.75 38.24
N ALA A 358 -21.74 -4.68 38.56
CA ALA A 358 -20.80 -4.65 39.69
C ALA A 358 -21.48 -4.27 41.02
N SER A 359 -22.65 -4.83 41.31
CA SER A 359 -23.41 -4.54 42.53
C SER A 359 -23.18 -5.58 43.63
N ILE A 360 -23.37 -5.16 44.89
CA ILE A 360 -23.23 -6.07 46.05
C ILE A 360 -24.27 -7.18 46.03
N ILE A 361 -25.48 -6.93 45.49
CA ILE A 361 -26.54 -7.94 45.45
C ILE A 361 -26.22 -9.07 44.46
N VAL A 362 -25.57 -8.74 43.34
CA VAL A 362 -25.10 -9.73 42.37
C VAL A 362 -23.96 -10.55 42.97
N LYS A 363 -22.98 -9.89 43.60
CA LYS A 363 -21.88 -10.54 44.33
C LYS A 363 -22.40 -11.52 45.39
N ASN A 364 -23.32 -11.08 46.25
CA ASN A 364 -23.86 -11.92 47.32
C ASN A 364 -24.66 -13.12 46.76
N PHE A 365 -25.26 -12.99 45.58
CA PHE A 365 -25.98 -14.09 44.94
C PHE A 365 -25.02 -15.12 44.35
N GLU A 366 -23.99 -14.67 43.61
CA GLU A 366 -22.90 -15.51 43.09
C GLU A 366 -22.26 -16.35 44.20
N GLU A 367 -21.84 -15.71 45.30
CA GLU A 367 -21.21 -16.37 46.45
C GLU A 367 -22.11 -17.42 47.12
N LYS A 368 -23.43 -17.26 47.04
CA LYS A 368 -24.40 -18.21 47.63
C LYS A 368 -24.68 -19.42 46.75
N GLN A 369 -24.61 -19.30 45.42
CA GLN A 369 -25.02 -20.39 44.53
C GLN A 369 -23.86 -21.34 44.19
N ASN A 370 -22.62 -20.87 44.20
CA ASN A 370 -21.40 -21.66 43.96
C ASN A 370 -21.44 -22.57 42.69
N ASN A 371 -22.19 -22.17 41.66
CA ASN A 371 -22.32 -22.94 40.41
C ASN A 371 -22.11 -22.08 39.14
N PHE A 372 -21.85 -20.78 39.31
CA PHE A 372 -21.40 -19.88 38.28
C PHE A 372 -20.46 -18.85 38.88
N ILE A 373 -19.64 -18.23 38.04
CA ILE A 373 -18.76 -17.13 38.38
C ILE A 373 -19.00 -15.96 37.43
N MET A 374 -19.05 -14.76 37.97
CA MET A 374 -19.16 -13.52 37.22
C MET A 374 -17.78 -13.12 36.67
N SER A 375 -17.74 -12.72 35.41
CA SER A 375 -16.56 -12.23 34.71
C SER A 375 -16.86 -10.84 34.13
N MET A 376 -15.96 -9.87 34.32
CA MET A 376 -16.22 -8.48 33.97
C MET A 376 -15.13 -7.87 33.08
N SER A 377 -15.53 -7.45 31.89
CA SER A 377 -14.67 -6.83 30.88
C SER A 377 -13.77 -5.73 31.47
N LYS A 378 -12.46 -5.73 31.17
CA LYS A 378 -11.55 -4.64 31.58
C LYS A 378 -12.07 -3.27 31.09
N ALA A 379 -11.92 -2.25 31.94
CA ALA A 379 -12.37 -0.90 31.59
C ALA A 379 -11.67 -0.39 30.31
N GLY A 380 -12.44 0.14 29.37
CA GLY A 380 -11.92 0.64 28.09
C GLY A 380 -11.75 -0.44 27.00
N PHE A 381 -12.10 -1.69 27.28
CA PHE A 381 -12.14 -2.77 26.30
C PHE A 381 -13.55 -3.34 26.10
N LYS A 382 -13.87 -3.73 24.86
CA LYS A 382 -15.17 -4.31 24.48
C LYS A 382 -15.13 -5.85 24.49
N HIS A 383 -14.98 -6.44 25.67
CA HIS A 383 -14.88 -7.90 25.83
C HIS A 383 -16.24 -8.60 25.98
N ASN A 384 -17.36 -7.99 25.59
CA ASN A 384 -18.71 -8.60 25.55
C ASN A 384 -19.32 -8.58 24.14
N ALA A 385 -18.47 -8.63 23.12
CA ALA A 385 -18.85 -8.41 21.72
C ALA A 385 -19.95 -9.36 21.19
N PRO A 386 -19.99 -10.67 21.54
CA PRO A 386 -21.06 -11.54 21.06
C PRO A 386 -22.45 -11.08 21.54
N THR A 387 -22.57 -10.67 22.80
CA THR A 387 -23.84 -10.19 23.37
C THR A 387 -24.22 -8.82 22.79
N GLU A 388 -23.26 -7.90 22.64
CA GLU A 388 -23.50 -6.59 21.99
C GLU A 388 -24.01 -6.79 20.54
N SER A 389 -23.39 -7.71 19.79
CA SER A 389 -23.82 -8.07 18.43
C SER A 389 -25.22 -8.70 18.43
N MET A 390 -25.52 -9.53 19.42
CA MET A 390 -26.82 -10.16 19.59
C MET A 390 -27.92 -9.14 19.90
N ASN A 391 -27.64 -8.18 20.78
CA ASN A 391 -28.54 -7.05 21.07
C ASN A 391 -28.86 -6.22 19.81
N GLY A 392 -27.84 -5.95 18.98
CA GLY A 392 -28.04 -5.28 17.69
C GLY A 392 -28.91 -6.09 16.73
N TRP A 393 -28.69 -7.41 16.67
CA TRP A 393 -29.48 -8.32 15.85
C TRP A 393 -30.94 -8.38 16.30
N ILE A 394 -31.20 -8.55 17.61
CA ILE A 394 -32.55 -8.57 18.19
C ILE A 394 -33.29 -7.30 17.80
N LYS A 395 -32.73 -6.11 18.05
CA LYS A 395 -33.40 -4.84 17.70
C LYS A 395 -33.78 -4.80 16.22
N THR A 396 -32.82 -5.17 15.37
CA THR A 396 -33.01 -5.07 13.92
C THR A 396 -34.11 -6.01 13.43
N ILE A 397 -34.11 -7.26 13.88
CA ILE A 397 -35.07 -8.26 13.40
C ILE A 397 -36.41 -8.10 14.10
N PHE A 398 -36.43 -7.92 15.42
CA PHE A 398 -37.67 -7.73 16.18
C PHE A 398 -38.47 -6.53 15.65
N PHE A 399 -37.86 -5.35 15.48
CA PHE A 399 -38.60 -4.19 14.97
C PHE A 399 -39.02 -4.33 13.51
N LYS A 400 -38.31 -5.14 12.71
CA LYS A 400 -38.74 -5.46 11.34
C LYS A 400 -39.92 -6.42 11.31
N THR A 401 -39.99 -7.35 12.26
CA THR A 401 -41.03 -8.39 12.31
C THR A 401 -42.28 -7.93 13.03
N CYS A 402 -42.13 -7.30 14.19
CA CYS A 402 -43.21 -6.95 15.11
C CYS A 402 -43.58 -5.45 15.06
N GLY A 403 -42.79 -4.63 14.37
CA GLY A 403 -42.95 -3.18 14.40
C GLY A 403 -42.46 -2.54 15.70
N ILE A 404 -42.81 -1.27 15.91
CA ILE A 404 -42.42 -0.48 17.09
C ILE A 404 -43.62 -0.05 17.96
N GLU A 405 -44.84 -0.30 17.48
CA GLU A 405 -46.09 0.12 18.11
C GLU A 405 -46.75 -1.06 18.81
N PHE A 406 -47.14 -0.85 20.06
CA PHE A 406 -47.81 -1.86 20.90
C PHE A 406 -48.87 -1.19 21.77
N ASP A 407 -49.91 -1.95 22.12
CA ASP A 407 -51.03 -1.42 22.91
C ASP A 407 -50.64 -1.18 24.39
N SER A 408 -49.76 -2.02 24.92
CA SER A 408 -49.29 -1.95 26.31
C SER A 408 -47.88 -2.53 26.46
N ILE A 409 -47.22 -2.27 27.59
CA ILE A 409 -45.94 -2.91 27.91
C ILE A 409 -46.10 -4.43 27.97
N GLU A 410 -47.19 -4.92 28.56
CA GLU A 410 -47.48 -6.36 28.63
C GLU A 410 -47.65 -6.99 27.23
N ASN A 411 -48.35 -6.31 26.33
CA ASN A 411 -48.48 -6.75 24.94
C ASN A 411 -47.10 -6.84 24.27
N PHE A 412 -46.25 -5.82 24.45
CA PHE A 412 -44.87 -5.84 23.97
C PHE A 412 -44.05 -7.00 24.57
N GLU A 413 -44.12 -7.24 25.88
CA GLU A 413 -43.36 -8.31 26.56
C GLU A 413 -43.78 -9.69 26.05
N ASN A 414 -45.07 -9.88 25.77
CA ASN A 414 -45.62 -11.10 25.19
C ASN A 414 -45.12 -11.32 23.76
N GLU A 415 -45.15 -10.29 22.90
CA GLU A 415 -44.63 -10.39 21.53
C GLU A 415 -43.12 -10.62 21.49
N PHE A 416 -42.36 -9.96 22.37
CA PHE A 416 -40.93 -10.22 22.50
C PHE A 416 -40.64 -11.66 22.94
N SER A 417 -41.41 -12.18 23.89
CA SER A 417 -41.28 -13.56 24.36
C SER A 417 -41.54 -14.57 23.24
N LYS A 418 -42.60 -14.36 22.42
CA LYS A 418 -42.87 -15.17 21.23
C LYS A 418 -41.72 -15.11 20.22
N PHE A 419 -41.19 -13.91 19.96
CA PHE A 419 -40.06 -13.71 19.07
C PHE A 419 -38.80 -14.47 19.54
N VAL A 420 -38.45 -14.36 20.82
CA VAL A 420 -37.31 -15.08 21.41
C VAL A 420 -37.52 -16.60 21.32
N PHE A 421 -38.73 -17.09 21.61
CA PHE A 421 -39.04 -18.51 21.51
C PHE A 421 -38.86 -19.02 20.07
N ALA A 422 -39.41 -18.32 19.07
CA ALA A 422 -39.23 -18.66 17.67
C ALA A 422 -37.75 -18.66 17.26
N LYS A 423 -36.98 -17.65 17.66
CA LYS A 423 -35.54 -17.57 17.41
C LYS A 423 -34.78 -18.76 18.02
N ASN A 424 -35.09 -19.12 19.26
CA ASN A 424 -34.41 -20.23 19.94
C ASN A 424 -34.76 -21.58 19.30
N ASN A 425 -36.00 -21.78 18.85
CA ASN A 425 -36.39 -22.97 18.10
C ASN A 425 -35.62 -23.08 16.78
N LEU A 426 -35.40 -21.97 16.06
CA LEU A 426 -34.56 -21.97 14.86
C LEU A 426 -33.10 -22.38 15.14
N GLN A 427 -32.57 -22.14 16.35
CA GLN A 427 -31.23 -22.63 16.70
C GLN A 427 -31.23 -24.13 16.99
N ASN A 428 -32.32 -24.71 17.47
CA ASN A 428 -32.44 -26.17 17.65
C ASN A 428 -32.46 -26.94 16.33
N LEU A 429 -32.75 -26.28 15.20
CA LEU A 429 -32.74 -26.90 13.87
C LEU A 429 -31.36 -26.87 13.19
N ARG A 430 -30.41 -26.12 13.75
CA ARG A 430 -29.05 -25.95 13.20
C ARG A 430 -28.02 -26.91 13.81
N TYR A 431 -28.42 -27.63 14.85
CA TYR A 431 -27.70 -28.72 15.50
C TYR A 431 -28.62 -29.95 15.47
#